data_AF-A1B7E5-F1
#
_entry.id   AF-A1B7E5-F1
#
_cell.length_a   1.000
_cell.length_b   1.000
_cell.length_c   1.000
_cell.angle_alpha   90.00
_cell.angle_beta   90.00
_cell.angle_gamma   90.00
#
_symmetry.space_group_name_H-M   'P 1'
#
loop_
_entity.id
_entity.type
_entity.pdbx_description
1 polymer ?
#
loop_
_entity_poly.entity_id
_entity_poly.type
_entity_poly.pdbx_seq_one_letter_code
_entity_poly.pdbx_strand_id
1 'polypeptide(L)'
;MPSSTDWRSPGYDDRFRALDRARMTFQFLRRNRRYRAEYSRIRKHIGRGVPPADSVREEIARMARRWGLMFPGRSCPSGIGRPAALAS
;
A
#
# COMPACT_ATOMS: atom_id res chain seq x y z
N MET A 1 -40.14 17.60 7.36
CA MET A 1 -38.91 17.73 8.18
C MET A 1 -37.74 17.74 7.22
N PRO A 2 -36.92 18.81 7.12
CA PRO A 2 -35.77 18.77 6.24
C PRO A 2 -34.81 17.70 6.77
N SER A 3 -34.47 16.77 5.89
CA SER A 3 -33.60 15.62 6.13
C SER A 3 -32.24 16.07 6.65
N SER A 4 -31.73 15.35 7.63
CA SER A 4 -30.37 15.44 8.19
C SER A 4 -29.39 16.10 7.22
N THR A 5 -28.87 17.27 7.58
CA THR A 5 -27.79 17.94 6.85
C THR A 5 -26.63 16.95 6.75
N ASP A 6 -26.49 16.32 5.59
CA ASP A 6 -25.37 15.44 5.33
C ASP A 6 -24.13 16.32 5.30
N TRP A 7 -23.34 16.24 6.37
CA TRP A 7 -22.10 16.98 6.55
C TRP A 7 -21.03 16.53 5.55
N ARG A 8 -21.28 15.44 4.82
CA ARG A 8 -20.41 14.94 3.77
C ARG A 8 -20.47 15.86 2.55
N SER A 9 -19.30 16.22 2.04
CA SER A 9 -19.22 16.96 0.78
C SER A 9 -19.86 16.14 -0.35
N PRO A 10 -20.70 16.76 -1.20
CA PRO A 10 -21.26 16.09 -2.36
C PRO A 10 -20.15 15.45 -3.23
N GLY A 11 -20.34 14.18 -3.59
CA GLY A 11 -19.37 13.40 -4.36
C GLY A 11 -18.12 12.98 -3.58
N TYR A 12 -18.18 12.94 -2.25
CA TYR A 12 -17.15 12.30 -1.42
C TYR A 12 -17.04 10.81 -1.77
N ASP A 13 -18.16 10.09 -1.79
CA ASP A 13 -18.15 8.65 -2.09
C ASP A 13 -17.55 8.36 -3.47
N ASP A 14 -17.93 9.09 -4.52
CA ASP A 14 -17.37 8.86 -5.87
C ASP A 14 -15.86 9.15 -5.95
N ARG A 15 -15.37 10.17 -5.25
CA ARG A 15 -13.94 10.54 -5.24
C ARG A 15 -13.10 9.58 -4.40
N PHE A 16 -13.66 9.02 -3.33
CA PHE A 16 -12.96 8.15 -2.39
C PHE A 16 -13.26 6.66 -2.59
N ARG A 17 -14.19 6.29 -3.47
CA ARG A 17 -14.49 4.89 -3.82
C ARG A 17 -13.28 4.11 -4.30
N ALA A 18 -12.39 4.79 -5.03
CA ALA A 18 -11.14 4.22 -5.57
C ALA A 18 -9.96 4.25 -4.57
N LEU A 19 -10.14 4.92 -3.43
CA LEU A 19 -9.18 4.93 -2.32
C LEU A 19 -9.51 3.73 -1.42
N ASP A 20 -9.02 2.57 -1.84
CA ASP A 20 -8.97 1.39 -0.98
C ASP A 20 -8.34 1.77 0.38
N ARG A 21 -8.82 1.14 1.46
CA ARG A 21 -8.41 1.41 2.85
C ARG A 21 -6.89 1.43 2.99
N ALA A 22 -6.19 0.55 2.26
CA ALA A 22 -4.73 0.48 2.20
C ALA A 22 -4.08 1.74 1.59
N ARG A 23 -4.68 2.32 0.55
CA ARG A 23 -4.19 3.58 -0.04
C ARG A 23 -4.40 4.76 0.91
N MET A 24 -5.49 4.75 1.68
CA MET A 24 -5.74 5.81 2.66
C MET A 24 -4.76 5.74 3.84
N THR A 25 -4.50 4.55 4.39
CA THR A 25 -3.50 4.38 5.47
C THR A 25 -2.08 4.76 5.02
N PHE A 26 -1.72 4.45 3.77
CA PHE A 26 -0.44 4.84 3.19
C PHE A 26 -0.23 6.36 3.17
N GLN A 27 -1.29 7.15 3.03
CA GLN A 27 -1.19 8.62 3.02
C GLN A 27 -0.82 9.22 4.38
N PHE A 28 -1.15 8.56 5.49
CA PHE A 28 -0.69 8.95 6.83
C PHE A 28 0.78 8.63 7.00
N LEU A 29 1.17 7.41 6.59
CA LEU A 29 2.56 6.97 6.64
C LEU A 29 3.48 7.88 5.81
N ARG A 30 3.05 8.26 4.60
CA ARG A 30 3.80 9.15 3.70
C ARG A 30 4.05 10.54 4.28
N ARG A 31 3.21 11.01 5.20
CA ARG A 31 3.37 12.32 5.88
C ARG A 31 4.30 12.26 7.09
N ASN A 32 4.58 11.07 7.62
CA ASN A 32 5.46 10.91 8.78
C ASN A 32 6.94 11.20 8.41
N ARG A 33 7.56 12.18 9.06
CA ARG A 33 8.96 12.59 8.79
C ARG A 33 9.97 11.47 9.04
N ARG A 34 9.79 10.67 10.09
CA ARG A 34 10.68 9.55 10.42
C ARG A 34 10.59 8.47 9.36
N TYR A 35 9.38 8.13 8.93
CA TYR A 35 9.16 7.19 7.83
C TYR A 35 9.82 7.67 6.54
N ARG A 36 9.64 8.96 6.16
CA ARG A 36 10.25 9.51 4.94
C ARG A 36 11.77 9.45 4.96
N ALA A 37 12.40 9.70 6.12
CA ALA A 37 13.85 9.63 6.26
C ALA A 37 14.36 8.19 6.08
N GLU A 38 13.76 7.21 6.77
CA GLU A 38 14.08 5.79 6.62
C GLU A 38 13.82 5.29 5.18
N TYR A 39 12.66 5.60 4.62
CA TYR A 39 12.31 5.21 3.25
C TYR A 39 13.30 5.78 2.22
N SER A 40 13.74 7.03 2.38
CA SER A 40 14.70 7.67 1.47
C SER A 40 16.09 7.05 1.56
N ARG A 41 16.50 6.59 2.75
CA ARG A 41 17.75 5.85 2.95
C ARG A 41 17.71 4.51 2.21
N ILE A 42 16.64 3.74 2.41
CA ILE A 42 16.50 2.40 1.82
C ILE A 42 16.27 2.45 0.30
N ARG A 43 15.48 3.42 -0.19
CA ARG A 43 15.16 3.57 -1.63
C ARG A 43 16.40 3.73 -2.51
N LYS A 44 17.49 4.30 -1.99
CA LYS A 44 18.78 4.40 -2.71
C LYS A 44 19.36 3.03 -3.10
N HIS A 45 19.03 1.98 -2.34
CA HIS A 45 19.49 0.62 -2.59
C HIS A 45 18.57 -0.17 -3.52
N ILE A 46 17.26 0.16 -3.54
CA ILE A 46 16.26 -0.54 -4.36
C ILE A 46 16.32 -0.10 -5.84
N GLY A 47 16.68 1.15 -6.11
CA GLY A 47 16.62 1.73 -7.47
C GLY A 47 17.71 1.28 -8.44
N ARG A 48 18.68 0.45 -8.03
CA ARG A 48 19.85 0.12 -8.85
C ARG A 48 19.68 -1.10 -9.77
N GLY A 49 18.53 -1.77 -9.78
CA GLY A 49 18.32 -2.99 -10.59
C GLY A 49 19.16 -4.21 -10.16
N VAL A 50 20.08 -4.02 -9.20
CA VAL A 50 20.87 -5.07 -8.56
C VAL A 50 20.09 -5.62 -7.37
N PRO A 51 20.04 -6.96 -7.19
CA PRO A 51 19.48 -7.55 -5.99
C PRO A 51 20.11 -6.92 -4.74
N PRO A 52 19.31 -6.43 -3.78
CA PRO A 52 19.86 -5.85 -2.56
C PRO A 52 20.68 -6.92 -1.82
N ALA A 53 21.86 -6.51 -1.34
CA ALA A 53 22.67 -7.32 -0.43
C ALA A 53 21.85 -7.71 0.81
N ASP A 54 22.23 -8.79 1.50
CA ASP A 54 21.48 -9.32 2.64
C ASP A 54 21.30 -8.29 3.76
N SER A 55 22.29 -7.42 3.97
CA SER A 55 22.21 -6.30 4.92
C SER A 55 21.08 -5.32 4.59
N VAL A 56 20.86 -5.03 3.30
CA VAL A 56 19.78 -4.16 2.82
C VAL A 56 18.44 -4.87 2.95
N ARG A 57 18.38 -6.18 2.70
CA ARG A 57 17.16 -6.99 2.89
C ARG A 57 16.72 -6.98 4.35
N GLU A 58 17.66 -7.15 5.28
CA GLU A 58 17.38 -7.09 6.71
C GLU A 58 16.94 -5.67 7.13
N GLU A 59 17.55 -4.62 6.58
CA GLU A 59 17.14 -3.24 6.84
C GLU A 59 15.70 -2.97 6.34
N ILE A 60 15.34 -3.48 5.16
CA ILE A 60 13.96 -3.43 4.62
C ILE A 60 13.01 -4.18 5.54
N ALA A 61 13.35 -5.41 5.96
CA ALA A 61 12.51 -6.24 6.83
C ALA A 61 12.31 -5.57 8.20
N ARG A 62 13.36 -5.00 8.78
CA ARG A 62 13.28 -4.25 10.04
C ARG A 62 12.40 -3.02 9.92
N MET A 63 12.53 -2.26 8.83
CA MET A 63 11.66 -1.11 8.56
C MET A 63 10.21 -1.56 8.39
N ALA A 64 9.97 -2.66 7.66
CA ALA A 64 8.64 -3.21 7.45
C ALA A 64 7.95 -3.56 8.77
N ARG A 65 8.64 -4.29 9.66
CA ARG A 65 8.16 -4.62 11.01
C ARG A 65 7.86 -3.38 11.84
N ARG A 66 8.75 -2.37 11.81
CA ARG A 66 8.59 -1.12 12.57
C ARG A 66 7.35 -0.32 12.17
N TRP A 67 7.02 -0.29 10.88
CA TRP A 67 5.91 0.50 10.35
C TRP A 67 4.65 -0.32 10.05
N GLY A 68 4.62 -1.60 10.41
CA GLY A 68 3.49 -2.50 10.13
C GLY A 68 3.24 -2.70 8.63
N LEU A 69 4.28 -2.56 7.80
CA LEU A 69 4.19 -2.77 6.37
C LEU A 69 4.30 -4.26 6.06
N MET A 70 3.27 -4.81 5.45
CA MET A 70 3.42 -6.05 4.68
C MET A 70 3.81 -5.66 3.27
N PHE A 71 5.10 -5.72 2.95
CA PHE A 71 5.49 -5.82 1.55
C PHE A 71 5.04 -7.20 1.11
N PRO A 72 4.17 -7.33 0.08
CA PRO A 72 4.00 -8.62 -0.55
C PRO A 72 5.38 -9.00 -1.05
N GLY A 73 6.02 -9.95 -0.37
CA GLY A 73 7.14 -10.67 -0.95
C GLY A 73 6.67 -11.09 -2.32
N ARG A 74 7.45 -10.78 -3.36
CA ARG A 74 7.14 -11.21 -4.72
C ARG A 74 7.19 -12.74 -4.74
N SER A 75 6.07 -13.35 -4.37
CA SER A 75 5.81 -14.78 -4.37
C SER A 75 4.33 -14.95 -4.05
N CYS A 76 3.49 -14.44 -4.94
CA CYS A 76 2.21 -15.06 -5.25
C CYS A 76 1.90 -14.68 -6.70
N PRO A 77 1.88 -15.63 -7.65
CA PRO A 77 1.07 -15.41 -8.83
C PRO A 77 -0.35 -15.31 -8.30
N SER A 78 -0.95 -14.13 -8.39
CA SER A 78 -2.38 -13.94 -8.19
C SER A 78 -3.10 -14.68 -9.32
N GLY A 79 -3.10 -16.01 -9.26
CA GLY A 79 -4.00 -16.87 -10.00
C GLY A 79 -5.35 -16.83 -9.29
N ILE A 80 -6.06 -15.72 -9.45
CA ILE A 80 -7.49 -15.65 -9.12
C ILE A 80 -8.17 -15.03 -10.33
N GLY A 81 -8.91 -15.87 -11.07
CA GLY A 81 -9.97 -15.41 -11.97
C GLY A 81 -9.93 -15.95 -13.41
N ARG A 82 -10.17 -17.26 -13.61
CA ARG A 82 -11.02 -17.70 -14.73
C ARG A 82 -12.14 -18.56 -14.18
N PRO A 83 -13.39 -18.09 -14.13
CA PRO A 83 -14.53 -18.99 -14.19
C PRO A 83 -14.70 -19.38 -15.67
N ALA A 84 -14.23 -20.56 -16.06
CA ALA A 84 -14.63 -21.15 -17.34
C ALA A 84 -15.72 -22.18 -17.05
N ALA A 85 -16.95 -21.70 -17.22
CA ALA A 85 -18.21 -22.40 -17.45
C ALA A 85 -18.21 -23.94 -17.40
N LEU A 86 -19.04 -24.47 -16.49
CA LEU A 86 -19.75 -25.73 -16.70
C LEU A 86 -20.84 -25.50 -17.75
N ALA A 87 -20.80 -26.23 -18.86
CA ALA A 87 -21.94 -26.80 -19.60
C ALA A 87 -21.55 -27.09 -21.06
N SER A 88 -21.44 -28.37 -21.40
CA SER A 88 -22.26 -29.07 -22.40
C SER A 88 -21.89 -30.54 -22.45
#